data_AF-A0A5R9KZ23-F1
#
_entry.id   AF-A0A5R9KZ23-F1
#
_cell.length_a   1.000
_cell.length_b   1.000
_cell.length_c   1.000
_cell.angle_alpha   90.00
_cell.angle_beta   90.00
_cell.angle_gamma   90.00
#
_symmetry.space_group_name_H-M   'P 1'
#
loop_
_entity.id
_entity.type
_entity.pdbx_description
1 polymer ?
#
loop_
_entity_poly.entity_id
_entity_poly.type
_entity_poly.pdbx_seq_one_letter_code
_entity_poly.pdbx_strand_id
1 'polypeptide(L)'
;MRERTRGNGGLLTLAQIKELDIVDYLLELGFEPDKIRNVDHWYFSPFRSERTASFKVNRNLNRWYDHGLGSGGNLVDFAILFYQCTVREVVNLFSDYLSFHKPRPRPVPRVMHVTKSPLEILSTATLSSESLISYISSRCVFEEIAKRYCRQVNYRVGDRRNFALGLQNDSGGYELRNSFTKLASSPKDITTIDVGATTVSVFEGMFDFLSYKTIMTQTVEVPENHVVLNSISLFERSRPFLERHEQINLYLDRDKAGIRCSAAAKAISEKYNDASLLYDGFNDLNDWLISIT
;
A
#
# COMPACT_ATOMS: atom_id res chain seq x y z
N MET A 1 11.95 9.54 -57.30
CA MET A 1 10.95 8.71 -56.58
C MET A 1 11.52 7.33 -56.41
N ARG A 2 11.87 6.93 -55.18
CA ARG A 2 12.15 5.54 -54.82
C ARG A 2 11.32 5.24 -53.59
N GLU A 3 10.32 4.39 -53.77
CA GLU A 3 9.48 3.86 -52.72
C GLU A 3 10.36 3.29 -51.60
N ARG A 4 10.24 3.86 -50.40
CA ARG A 4 10.76 3.26 -49.19
C ARG A 4 9.77 2.18 -48.79
N THR A 5 10.12 0.94 -49.09
CA THR A 5 9.52 -0.28 -48.56
C THR A 5 9.43 -0.15 -47.04
N ARG A 6 8.21 -0.06 -46.52
CA ARG A 6 7.91 -0.18 -45.08
C ARG A 6 8.46 -1.51 -44.60
N GLY A 7 9.46 -1.46 -43.73
CA GLY A 7 9.91 -2.63 -42.99
C GLY A 7 8.73 -3.19 -42.18
N ASN A 8 8.43 -4.45 -42.40
CA ASN A 8 7.38 -5.18 -41.70
C ASN A 8 7.86 -5.50 -40.27
N GLY A 9 7.94 -4.47 -39.42
CA GLY A 9 8.13 -4.63 -37.99
C GLY A 9 6.78 -4.95 -37.36
N GLY A 10 6.59 -6.20 -36.94
CA GLY A 10 5.35 -6.60 -36.27
C GLY A 10 5.07 -5.72 -35.06
N LEU A 11 3.84 -5.24 -34.93
CA LEU A 11 3.41 -4.46 -33.77
C LEU A 11 3.69 -5.23 -32.48
N LEU A 12 4.25 -4.56 -31.48
CA LEU A 12 4.43 -5.14 -30.16
C LEU A 12 3.09 -5.43 -29.52
N THR A 13 3.03 -6.54 -28.79
CA THR A 13 1.91 -6.82 -27.90
C THR A 13 2.03 -5.97 -26.62
N LEU A 14 0.89 -5.68 -25.98
CA LEU A 14 0.88 -5.02 -24.68
C LEU A 14 1.67 -5.78 -23.61
N ALA A 15 1.75 -7.11 -23.71
CA ALA A 15 2.58 -7.93 -22.83
C ALA A 15 4.07 -7.58 -23.00
N GLN A 16 4.55 -7.49 -24.24
CA GLN A 16 5.95 -7.13 -24.51
C GLN A 16 6.29 -5.71 -24.04
N ILE A 17 5.38 -4.75 -24.20
CA ILE A 17 5.58 -3.37 -23.74
C ILE A 17 5.66 -3.31 -22.20
N LYS A 18 4.87 -4.12 -21.49
CA LYS A 18 4.88 -4.20 -20.02
C LYS A 18 6.17 -4.78 -19.43
N GLU A 19 6.95 -5.50 -20.22
CA GLU A 19 8.24 -6.07 -19.82
C GLU A 19 9.43 -5.12 -20.07
N LEU A 20 9.23 -4.01 -20.78
CA LEU A 20 10.27 -3.01 -20.96
C LEU A 20 10.55 -2.28 -19.64
N ASP A 21 11.83 -2.11 -19.31
CA ASP A 21 12.28 -1.51 -18.06
C ASP A 21 11.91 -0.01 -18.02
N ILE A 22 11.05 0.37 -17.07
CA ILE A 22 10.57 1.75 -16.92
C ILE A 22 11.71 2.71 -16.54
N VAL A 23 12.72 2.25 -15.79
CA VAL A 23 13.87 3.09 -15.41
C VAL A 23 14.73 3.41 -16.63
N ASP A 24 15.02 2.41 -17.45
CA ASP A 24 15.78 2.60 -18.70
C ASP A 24 14.96 3.50 -19.67
N TYR A 25 13.64 3.30 -19.77
CA TYR A 25 12.77 4.14 -20.59
C TYR A 25 12.73 5.60 -20.14
N LEU A 26 12.59 5.85 -18.83
CA LEU A 26 12.58 7.21 -18.28
C LEU A 26 13.92 7.92 -18.49
N LEU A 27 15.03 7.21 -18.37
CA LEU A 27 16.36 7.76 -18.64
C LEU A 27 16.48 8.21 -20.10
N GLU A 28 15.95 7.42 -21.05
CA GLU A 28 15.94 7.81 -22.47
C GLU A 28 15.04 9.01 -22.77
N LEU A 29 13.98 9.20 -21.97
CA LEU A 29 13.17 10.42 -22.00
C LEU A 29 13.84 11.62 -21.31
N GLY A 30 15.04 11.45 -20.75
CA GLY A 30 15.80 12.50 -20.07
C GLY A 30 15.44 12.67 -18.59
N PHE A 31 14.69 11.75 -17.99
CA PHE A 31 14.41 11.75 -16.56
C PHE A 31 15.47 10.95 -15.80
N GLU A 32 16.25 11.65 -14.98
CA GLU A 32 17.18 11.03 -14.05
C GLU A 32 16.54 10.88 -12.67
N PRO A 33 16.82 9.79 -11.94
CA PRO A 33 16.31 9.63 -10.59
C PRO A 33 16.99 10.65 -9.65
N ASP A 34 16.18 11.41 -8.93
CA ASP A 34 16.62 12.27 -7.82
C ASP A 34 17.24 11.43 -6.70
N LYS A 35 16.68 10.24 -6.45
CA LYS A 35 17.13 9.37 -5.37
C LYS A 35 16.89 7.90 -5.65
N ILE A 36 17.89 7.06 -5.37
CA ILE A 36 17.80 5.61 -5.50
C ILE A 36 17.91 4.96 -4.12
N ARG A 37 16.94 4.11 -3.78
CA ARG A 37 16.91 3.32 -2.53
C ARG A 37 16.62 1.85 -2.84
N ASN A 38 17.67 1.04 -2.84
CA ASN A 38 17.62 -0.37 -3.27
C ASN A 38 17.04 -0.48 -4.70
N VAL A 39 15.78 -0.93 -4.82
CA VAL A 39 15.09 -1.17 -6.10
C VAL A 39 14.16 -0.01 -6.48
N ASP A 40 13.91 0.91 -5.54
CA ASP A 40 13.04 2.07 -5.74
C ASP A 40 13.87 3.26 -6.25
N HIS A 41 13.47 3.76 -7.42
CA HIS A 41 14.03 4.94 -8.06
C HIS A 41 13.00 6.06 -7.94
N TRP A 42 13.38 7.18 -7.33
CA TRP A 42 12.53 8.32 -7.08
C TRP A 42 12.88 9.43 -8.04
N TYR A 43 11.85 10.03 -8.64
CA TYR A 43 11.94 11.09 -9.63
C TYR A 43 11.02 12.24 -9.21
N PHE A 44 11.33 13.44 -9.70
CA PHE A 44 10.31 14.45 -9.86
C PHE A 44 9.25 13.93 -10.84
N SER A 45 7.97 14.15 -10.54
CA SER A 45 6.87 13.65 -11.36
C SER A 45 7.02 14.10 -12.81
N PRO A 46 7.04 13.16 -13.78
CA PRO A 46 7.02 13.49 -15.20
C PRO A 46 5.74 14.20 -15.66
N PHE A 47 4.69 14.23 -14.82
CA PHE A 47 3.37 14.73 -15.17
C PHE A 47 3.09 16.15 -14.66
N ARG A 48 3.93 16.69 -13.78
CA ARG A 48 3.73 18.03 -13.18
C ARG A 48 5.03 18.60 -12.63
N SER A 49 5.05 19.91 -12.42
CA SER A 49 6.13 20.56 -11.68
C SER A 49 5.95 20.37 -10.17
N GLU A 50 7.00 19.92 -9.49
CA GLU A 50 7.02 19.77 -8.03
C GLU A 50 8.40 20.11 -7.44
N ARG A 51 8.45 20.33 -6.12
CA ARG A 51 9.70 20.69 -5.40
C ARG A 51 10.38 19.52 -4.70
N THR A 52 9.67 18.41 -4.51
CA THR A 52 10.17 17.19 -3.86
C THR A 52 9.77 15.99 -4.69
N ALA A 53 10.72 15.10 -4.98
CA ALA A 53 10.48 13.89 -5.76
C ALA A 53 9.41 12.99 -5.12
N SER A 54 8.34 12.71 -5.85
CA SER A 54 7.20 11.91 -5.38
C SER A 54 6.83 10.76 -6.31
N PHE A 55 7.46 10.67 -7.48
CA PHE A 55 7.24 9.61 -8.46
C PHE A 55 8.24 8.49 -8.21
N LYS A 56 7.74 7.31 -7.83
CA LYS A 56 8.54 6.15 -7.47
C LYS A 56 8.40 5.05 -8.52
N VAL A 57 9.52 4.56 -9.05
CA VAL A 57 9.59 3.37 -9.89
C VAL A 57 10.24 2.25 -9.11
N ASN A 58 9.51 1.17 -8.89
CA ASN A 58 10.09 -0.07 -8.39
C ASN A 58 10.59 -0.89 -9.58
N ARG A 59 11.91 -0.93 -9.77
CA ARG A 59 12.54 -1.56 -10.93
C ARG A 59 12.31 -3.07 -10.99
N ASN A 60 12.23 -3.73 -9.83
CA ASN A 60 11.98 -5.19 -9.78
C ASN A 60 10.54 -5.56 -10.14
N LEU A 61 9.55 -4.78 -9.69
CA LEU A 61 8.15 -4.99 -10.05
C LEU A 61 7.83 -4.47 -11.46
N ASN A 62 8.72 -3.67 -12.02
CA ASN A 62 8.51 -2.89 -13.23
C ASN A 62 7.17 -2.12 -13.18
N ARG A 63 7.00 -1.37 -12.09
CA ARG A 63 5.80 -0.56 -11.82
C ARG A 63 6.19 0.79 -11.27
N TRP A 64 5.44 1.81 -11.64
CA TRP A 64 5.55 3.15 -11.10
C TRP A 64 4.36 3.49 -10.21
N TYR A 65 4.56 4.40 -9.27
CA TYR A 65 3.52 5.01 -8.47
C TYR A 65 3.88 6.46 -8.20
N ASP A 66 2.97 7.37 -8.48
CA ASP A 66 3.10 8.80 -8.21
C ASP A 66 2.29 9.15 -6.95
N HIS A 67 3.01 9.51 -5.88
CA HIS A 67 2.39 9.83 -4.60
C HIS A 67 1.58 11.13 -4.61
N GLY A 68 1.89 12.09 -5.49
CA GLY A 68 1.10 13.32 -5.60
C GLY A 68 -0.17 13.16 -6.45
N LEU A 69 -0.22 12.19 -7.37
CA LEU A 69 -1.45 11.85 -8.11
C LEU A 69 -2.26 10.73 -7.46
N GLY A 70 -1.67 9.97 -6.54
CA GLY A 70 -2.27 8.77 -5.98
C GLY A 70 -2.52 7.67 -7.02
N SER A 71 -1.76 7.69 -8.12
CA SER A 71 -1.94 6.80 -9.28
C SER A 71 -0.65 6.06 -9.60
N GLY A 72 -0.77 4.88 -10.19
CA GLY A 72 0.38 4.06 -10.57
C GLY A 72 0.01 2.99 -11.56
N GLY A 73 1.01 2.32 -12.11
CA GLY A 73 0.80 1.31 -13.13
C GLY A 73 2.08 0.75 -13.72
N ASN A 74 1.94 0.09 -14.87
CA ASN A 74 3.05 -0.39 -15.70
C ASN A 74 3.44 0.66 -16.76
N LEU A 75 4.35 0.30 -17.66
CA LEU A 75 4.82 1.20 -18.70
C LEU A 75 3.73 1.66 -19.68
N VAL A 76 2.74 0.81 -19.96
CA VAL A 76 1.58 1.19 -20.79
C VAL A 76 0.77 2.28 -20.07
N ASP A 77 0.50 2.10 -18.78
CA ASP A 77 -0.24 3.08 -17.99
C ASP A 77 0.52 4.41 -17.87
N PHE A 78 1.86 4.34 -17.76
CA PHE A 78 2.72 5.52 -17.84
C PHE A 78 2.56 6.23 -19.17
N ALA A 79 2.68 5.51 -20.29
CA ALA A 79 2.65 6.08 -21.62
C ALA A 79 1.29 6.72 -21.96
N ILE A 80 0.19 6.08 -21.58
CA ILE A 80 -1.16 6.64 -21.72
C ILE A 80 -1.25 7.98 -20.99
N LEU A 81 -0.75 8.04 -19.75
CA LEU A 81 -0.83 9.24 -18.92
C LEU A 81 0.13 10.34 -19.40
N PHE A 82 1.34 9.97 -19.82
CA PHE A 82 2.40 10.89 -20.23
C PHE A 82 2.12 11.50 -21.61
N TYR A 83 1.72 10.69 -22.59
CA TYR A 83 1.46 11.14 -23.95
C TYR A 83 -0.02 11.47 -24.21
N GLN A 84 -0.90 11.24 -23.23
CA GLN A 84 -2.35 11.45 -23.35
C GLN A 84 -2.96 10.71 -24.55
N CYS A 85 -2.58 9.44 -24.73
CA CYS A 85 -2.94 8.65 -25.90
C CYS A 85 -3.70 7.37 -25.54
N THR A 86 -4.31 6.74 -26.56
CA THR A 86 -5.03 5.48 -26.43
C THR A 86 -4.08 4.27 -26.38
N VAL A 87 -4.57 3.14 -25.88
CA VAL A 87 -3.82 1.87 -25.86
C VAL A 87 -3.30 1.48 -27.25
N ARG A 88 -4.08 1.74 -28.32
CA ARG A 88 -3.67 1.45 -29.70
C ARG A 88 -2.49 2.33 -30.13
N GLU A 89 -2.50 3.60 -29.74
CA GLU A 89 -1.41 4.53 -30.04
C GLU A 89 -0.15 4.20 -29.26
N VAL A 90 -0.27 3.72 -28.01
CA VAL A 90 0.88 3.17 -27.25
C VAL A 90 1.53 2.01 -27.99
N VAL A 91 0.74 1.07 -28.51
CA VAL A 91 1.29 -0.07 -29.27
C VAL A 91 2.11 0.42 -30.48
N ASN A 92 1.62 1.43 -31.21
CA ASN A 92 2.35 2.01 -32.33
C ASN A 92 3.63 2.71 -31.87
N LEU A 93 3.55 3.55 -30.84
CA LEU A 93 4.67 4.31 -30.28
C LEU A 93 5.85 3.39 -29.89
N PHE A 94 5.57 2.29 -29.19
CA PHE A 94 6.61 1.37 -28.75
C PHE A 94 7.13 0.44 -29.85
N SER A 95 6.31 0.17 -30.87
CA SER A 95 6.75 -0.59 -32.05
C SER A 95 7.75 0.22 -32.89
N ASP A 96 7.53 1.52 -33.01
CA ASP A 96 8.48 2.44 -33.64
C ASP A 96 9.74 2.60 -32.78
N TYR A 97 9.59 2.76 -31.46
CA TYR A 97 10.71 2.85 -30.50
C TYR A 97 11.72 1.70 -30.61
N LEU A 98 11.28 0.43 -30.64
CA LEU A 98 12.19 -0.72 -30.80
C LEU A 98 12.71 -0.91 -32.24
N SER A 99 12.08 -0.29 -33.24
CA SER A 99 12.57 -0.32 -34.62
C SER A 99 13.83 0.55 -34.79
N PHE A 100 14.03 1.56 -33.94
CA PHE A 100 15.22 2.42 -33.94
C PHE A 100 16.24 2.06 -32.85
N HIS A 101 15.82 1.33 -31.81
CA HIS A 101 16.66 0.90 -30.70
C HIS A 101 16.79 -0.62 -30.71
N LYS A 102 17.89 -1.15 -31.28
CA LYS A 102 18.20 -2.59 -31.17
C LYS A 102 18.26 -2.95 -29.69
N PRO A 103 17.43 -3.89 -29.20
CA PRO A 103 17.61 -4.43 -27.86
C PRO A 103 19.02 -5.00 -27.81
N ARG A 104 19.89 -4.47 -26.95
CA ARG A 104 21.14 -5.17 -26.66
C ARG A 104 20.73 -6.54 -26.12
N PRO A 105 21.16 -7.67 -26.70
CA PRO A 105 20.95 -8.96 -26.08
C PRO A 105 21.75 -8.94 -24.78
N ARG A 106 21.07 -8.67 -23.67
CA ARG A 106 21.64 -8.90 -22.36
C ARG A 106 21.72 -10.42 -22.19
N PRO A 107 22.77 -10.93 -21.53
CA PRO A 107 22.80 -12.33 -21.13
C PRO A 107 21.45 -12.62 -20.48
N VAL A 108 20.83 -13.75 -20.87
CA VAL A 108 19.70 -14.32 -20.15
C VAL A 108 20.00 -14.08 -18.69
N PRO A 109 19.21 -13.23 -17.98
CA PRO A 109 19.43 -13.11 -16.55
C PRO A 109 19.45 -14.55 -16.10
N ARG A 110 20.51 -14.97 -15.40
CA ARG A 110 20.32 -16.10 -14.51
C ARG A 110 18.98 -15.79 -13.89
N VAL A 111 18.03 -16.70 -14.07
CA VAL A 111 16.93 -16.79 -13.14
C VAL A 111 17.64 -17.15 -11.83
N MET A 112 18.29 -16.15 -11.22
CA MET A 112 18.07 -15.91 -9.84
C MET A 112 16.55 -15.79 -9.83
N HIS A 113 15.93 -16.93 -9.56
CA HIS A 113 14.91 -16.95 -8.56
C HIS A 113 15.47 -16.08 -7.42
N VAL A 114 15.30 -14.76 -7.53
CA VAL A 114 14.79 -14.01 -6.41
C VAL A 114 13.43 -14.67 -6.25
N THR A 115 13.44 -15.83 -5.59
CA THR A 115 12.40 -16.14 -4.64
C THR A 115 12.14 -14.79 -4.02
N LYS A 116 10.92 -14.23 -4.19
CA LYS A 116 10.46 -13.23 -3.22
C LYS A 116 10.79 -13.91 -1.91
N SER A 117 11.91 -13.57 -1.27
CA SER A 117 12.32 -14.32 -0.09
C SER A 117 11.18 -14.02 0.85
N PRO A 118 10.32 -15.01 1.12
CA PRO A 118 9.05 -14.73 1.76
C PRO A 118 9.42 -14.05 3.07
N LEU A 119 8.73 -12.96 3.39
CA LEU A 119 8.95 -12.32 4.67
C LEU A 119 8.76 -13.39 5.74
N GLU A 120 9.82 -13.64 6.48
CA GLU A 120 9.87 -14.73 7.45
C GLU A 120 9.87 -14.11 8.84
N ILE A 121 8.91 -14.55 9.67
CA ILE A 121 8.88 -14.17 11.08
C ILE A 121 9.90 -15.02 11.82
N LEU A 122 10.89 -14.37 12.42
CA LEU A 122 11.95 -15.05 13.17
C LEU A 122 11.57 -15.24 14.63
N SER A 123 11.01 -14.21 15.26
CA SER A 123 10.54 -14.26 16.64
C SER A 123 9.64 -13.09 16.97
N THR A 124 8.85 -13.26 18.04
CA THR A 124 8.01 -12.21 18.61
C THR A 124 8.37 -12.02 20.07
N ALA A 125 8.42 -10.77 20.53
CA ALA A 125 8.70 -10.41 21.91
C ALA A 125 7.74 -9.31 22.38
N THR A 126 7.69 -9.10 23.70
CA THR A 126 7.08 -7.90 24.27
C THR A 126 7.76 -6.66 23.70
N LEU A 127 6.96 -5.64 23.40
CA LEU A 127 7.45 -4.37 22.89
C LEU A 127 8.38 -3.70 23.92
N SER A 128 9.65 -3.53 23.55
CA SER A 128 10.68 -2.93 24.41
C SER A 128 11.70 -2.08 23.66
N SER A 129 11.74 -2.12 22.32
CA SER A 129 12.64 -1.28 21.55
C SER A 129 12.29 0.20 21.67
N GLU A 130 13.24 0.99 22.14
CA GLU A 130 13.12 2.45 22.24
C GLU A 130 12.71 3.10 20.91
N SER A 131 13.24 2.61 19.78
CA SER A 131 12.90 3.13 18.45
C SER A 131 11.44 2.86 18.05
N LEU A 132 10.86 1.73 18.48
CA LEU A 132 9.44 1.45 18.25
C LEU A 132 8.57 2.23 19.22
N ILE A 133 8.98 2.36 20.48
CA ILE A 133 8.28 3.17 21.49
C ILE A 133 8.22 4.63 21.03
N SER A 134 9.36 5.22 20.65
CA SER A 134 9.43 6.56 20.07
C SER A 134 8.54 6.71 18.83
N TYR A 135 8.49 5.70 17.96
CA TYR A 135 7.60 5.71 16.79
C TYR A 135 6.12 5.69 17.19
N ILE A 136 5.73 4.86 18.15
CA ILE A 136 4.36 4.78 18.69
C ILE A 136 3.95 6.12 19.31
N SER A 137 4.82 6.71 20.14
CA SER A 137 4.61 8.02 20.73
C SER A 137 4.49 9.13 19.68
N SER A 138 5.27 9.07 18.59
CA SER A 138 5.15 10.02 17.47
C SER A 138 3.82 9.93 16.71
N ARG A 139 3.07 8.84 16.90
CA ARG A 139 1.71 8.66 16.39
C ARG A 139 0.64 8.89 17.46
N CYS A 140 1.01 9.51 18.58
CA CYS A 140 0.13 9.85 19.71
C CYS A 140 -0.62 8.65 20.32
N VAL A 141 -0.07 7.43 20.15
CA VAL A 141 -0.64 6.21 20.74
C VAL A 141 0.03 5.95 22.09
N PHE A 142 -0.75 5.58 23.11
CA PHE A 142 -0.19 5.22 24.41
C PHE A 142 0.58 3.90 24.33
N GLU A 143 1.79 3.87 24.91
CA GLU A 143 2.66 2.69 24.92
C GLU A 143 1.96 1.45 25.50
N GLU A 144 1.18 1.62 26.57
CA GLU A 144 0.43 0.53 27.19
C GLU A 144 -0.65 -0.08 26.28
N ILE A 145 -1.27 0.75 25.43
CA ILE A 145 -2.22 0.27 24.42
C ILE A 145 -1.47 -0.52 23.34
N ALA A 146 -0.35 0.01 22.83
CA ALA A 146 0.46 -0.71 21.86
C ALA A 146 1.01 -2.04 22.42
N LYS A 147 1.47 -2.08 23.67
CA LYS A 147 1.93 -3.32 24.34
C LYS A 147 0.83 -4.36 24.51
N ARG A 148 -0.42 -3.93 24.68
CA ARG A 148 -1.57 -4.82 24.85
C ARG A 148 -1.92 -5.56 23.56
N TYR A 149 -1.90 -4.85 22.43
CA TYR A 149 -2.40 -5.39 21.16
C TYR A 149 -1.30 -5.81 20.18
N CYS A 150 -0.09 -5.28 20.33
CA CYS A 150 1.00 -5.51 19.41
C CYS A 150 2.21 -6.16 20.08
N ARG A 151 3.08 -6.73 19.24
CA ARG A 151 4.35 -7.32 19.65
C ARG A 151 5.50 -6.66 18.89
N GLN A 152 6.69 -6.73 19.46
CA GLN A 152 7.90 -6.50 18.67
C GLN A 152 8.19 -7.77 17.86
N VAL A 153 8.16 -7.65 16.54
CA VAL A 153 8.32 -8.77 15.62
C VAL A 153 9.66 -8.64 14.91
N ASN A 154 10.55 -9.60 15.14
CA ASN A 154 11.79 -9.72 14.40
C ASN A 154 11.50 -10.55 13.14
N TYR A 155 11.87 -10.02 11.98
CA TYR A 155 11.60 -10.66 10.70
C TYR A 155 12.78 -10.56 9.76
N ARG A 156 12.76 -11.38 8.72
CA ARG A 156 13.78 -11.41 7.66
C ARG A 156 13.14 -11.20 6.30
N VAL A 157 13.79 -10.38 5.47
CA VAL A 157 13.49 -10.23 4.04
C VAL A 157 14.79 -10.39 3.28
N GLY A 158 14.92 -11.50 2.54
CA GLY A 158 16.20 -11.92 1.97
C GLY A 158 17.21 -12.21 3.08
N ASP A 159 18.37 -11.59 3.02
CA ASP A 159 19.41 -11.72 4.06
C ASP A 159 19.31 -10.66 5.16
N ARG A 160 18.40 -9.69 5.04
CA ARG A 160 18.29 -8.58 5.99
C ARG A 160 17.34 -8.93 7.12
N ARG A 161 17.86 -8.89 8.35
CA ARG A 161 17.05 -8.97 9.58
C ARG A 161 16.61 -7.57 10.00
N ASN A 162 15.34 -7.45 10.34
CA ASN A 162 14.72 -6.20 10.78
C ASN A 162 13.77 -6.51 11.95
N PHE A 163 13.26 -5.45 12.57
CA PHE A 163 12.17 -5.56 13.54
C PHE A 163 11.14 -4.46 13.31
N ALA A 164 9.91 -4.74 13.72
CA ALA A 164 8.77 -3.84 13.58
C ALA A 164 7.77 -4.07 14.72
N LEU A 165 6.89 -3.08 14.91
CA LEU A 165 5.64 -3.28 15.61
C LEU A 165 4.76 -4.21 14.77
N GLY A 166 4.25 -5.28 15.37
CA GLY A 166 3.40 -6.24 14.70
C GLY A 166 2.03 -6.39 15.36
N LEU A 167 0.97 -6.28 14.56
CA LEU A 167 -0.38 -6.73 14.92
C LEU A 167 -0.61 -8.07 14.24
N GLN A 168 -0.88 -9.12 15.03
CA GLN A 168 -1.17 -10.44 14.48
C GLN A 168 -2.57 -10.48 13.89
N ASN A 169 -2.75 -11.18 12.76
CA ASN A 169 -4.03 -11.41 12.11
C ASN A 169 -4.58 -12.81 12.44
N ASP A 170 -5.85 -13.05 12.08
CA ASP A 170 -6.60 -14.26 12.46
C ASP A 170 -6.00 -15.55 11.88
N SER A 171 -5.28 -15.43 10.75
CA SER A 171 -4.56 -16.55 10.13
C SER A 171 -3.10 -16.70 10.63
N GLY A 172 -2.70 -15.93 11.65
CA GLY A 172 -1.37 -16.01 12.28
C GLY A 172 -0.26 -15.23 11.57
N GLY A 173 -0.57 -14.48 10.50
CA GLY A 173 0.33 -13.50 9.90
C GLY A 173 0.33 -12.18 10.68
N TYR A 174 1.07 -11.18 10.19
CA TYR A 174 1.26 -9.90 10.87
C TYR A 174 1.16 -8.72 9.90
N GLU A 175 0.48 -7.66 10.31
CA GLU A 175 0.78 -6.32 9.79
C GLU A 175 1.97 -5.75 10.56
N LEU A 176 2.93 -5.19 9.84
CA LEU A 176 4.23 -4.76 10.36
C LEU A 176 4.47 -3.28 10.07
N ARG A 177 4.81 -2.53 11.11
CA ARG A 177 5.06 -1.09 11.06
C ARG A 177 6.33 -0.68 11.80
N ASN A 178 7.11 0.19 11.18
CA ASN A 178 8.07 1.05 11.88
C ASN A 178 8.11 2.41 11.18
N SER A 179 8.95 3.32 11.64
CA SER A 179 9.09 4.68 11.08
C SER A 179 9.46 4.72 9.59
N PHE A 180 9.91 3.61 9.00
CA PHE A 180 10.37 3.55 7.61
C PHE A 180 9.57 2.59 6.73
N THR A 181 8.78 1.68 7.31
CA THR A 181 8.18 0.56 6.57
C THR A 181 6.75 0.26 6.97
N LYS A 182 5.93 -0.02 5.94
CA LYS A 182 4.60 -0.63 6.01
C LYS A 182 4.68 -1.95 5.27
N LEU A 183 4.61 -3.06 5.99
CA LEU A 183 4.71 -4.42 5.43
C LEU A 183 3.65 -5.31 6.03
N ALA A 184 3.43 -6.45 5.39
CA ALA A 184 2.59 -7.53 5.91
C ALA A 184 3.33 -8.86 5.72
N SER A 185 3.21 -9.76 6.70
CA SER A 185 3.62 -11.15 6.54
C SER A 185 2.50 -11.96 5.89
N SER A 186 2.87 -13.07 5.26
CA SER A 186 1.91 -14.09 4.86
C SER A 186 1.55 -14.96 6.08
N PRO A 187 0.32 -15.48 6.16
CA PRO A 187 -0.86 -15.12 5.35
C PRO A 187 -1.38 -13.73 5.69
N LYS A 188 -1.88 -13.00 4.67
CA LYS A 188 -2.55 -11.71 4.90
C LYS A 188 -4.02 -11.97 5.21
N ASP A 189 -4.48 -11.40 6.31
CA ASP A 189 -5.84 -11.57 6.81
C ASP A 189 -6.29 -10.38 7.67
N ILE A 190 -7.56 -10.36 8.06
CA ILE A 190 -8.10 -9.42 9.05
C ILE A 190 -7.64 -9.80 10.47
N THR A 191 -7.71 -8.85 11.39
CA THR A 191 -7.55 -9.09 12.83
C THR A 191 -8.88 -8.87 13.52
N THR A 192 -9.41 -9.87 14.22
CA THR A 192 -10.64 -9.76 15.02
C THR A 192 -10.35 -9.78 16.52
N ILE A 193 -11.07 -8.96 17.28
CA ILE A 193 -11.07 -8.93 18.74
C ILE A 193 -12.52 -9.05 19.18
N ASP A 194 -12.89 -10.24 19.64
CA ASP A 194 -14.25 -10.58 20.08
C ASP A 194 -14.30 -10.69 21.60
N VAL A 195 -15.04 -9.78 22.22
CA VAL A 195 -15.35 -9.76 23.66
C VAL A 195 -16.82 -10.09 23.92
N GLY A 196 -17.55 -10.57 22.91
CA GLY A 196 -18.98 -10.90 22.99
C GLY A 196 -19.90 -9.68 23.00
N ALA A 197 -19.44 -8.52 22.50
CA ALA A 197 -20.26 -7.32 22.42
C ALA A 197 -21.24 -7.35 21.24
N THR A 198 -22.35 -6.61 21.35
CA THR A 198 -23.34 -6.46 20.25
C THR A 198 -22.92 -5.44 19.20
N THR A 199 -21.92 -4.61 19.50
CA THR A 199 -21.38 -3.57 18.61
C THR A 199 -19.96 -3.92 18.18
N VAL A 200 -19.63 -3.61 16.92
CA VAL A 200 -18.27 -3.78 16.37
C VAL A 200 -17.78 -2.51 15.69
N SER A 201 -16.54 -2.14 15.98
CA SER A 201 -15.82 -1.07 15.29
C SER A 201 -14.78 -1.62 14.30
N VAL A 202 -14.78 -1.08 13.09
CA VAL A 202 -13.97 -1.55 11.96
C VAL A 202 -12.98 -0.47 11.54
N PHE A 203 -11.70 -0.85 11.45
CA PHE A 203 -10.59 0.05 11.13
C PHE A 203 -9.87 -0.43 9.87
N GLU A 204 -9.44 0.48 9.00
CA GLU A 204 -8.67 0.11 7.82
C GLU A 204 -7.25 -0.38 8.20
N GLY A 205 -6.60 0.32 9.14
CA GLY A 205 -5.23 0.05 9.55
C GLY A 205 -5.02 -0.13 11.06
N MET A 206 -3.85 -0.68 11.39
CA MET A 206 -3.40 -0.89 12.78
C MET A 206 -3.42 0.41 13.60
N PHE A 207 -2.93 1.51 13.03
CA PHE A 207 -2.80 2.76 13.79
C PHE A 207 -4.13 3.45 14.04
N ASP A 208 -5.13 3.29 13.17
CA ASP A 208 -6.48 3.78 13.43
C ASP A 208 -7.09 3.06 14.63
N PHE A 209 -6.97 1.73 14.65
CA PHE A 209 -7.41 0.92 15.79
C PHE A 209 -6.69 1.31 17.10
N LEU A 210 -5.36 1.45 17.08
CA LEU A 210 -4.61 1.85 18.27
C LEU A 210 -4.95 3.29 18.73
N SER A 211 -5.23 4.19 17.79
CA SER A 211 -5.68 5.56 18.07
C SER A 211 -7.03 5.55 18.74
N TYR A 212 -7.97 4.78 18.19
CA TYR A 212 -9.29 4.60 18.78
C TYR A 212 -9.20 4.10 20.22
N LYS A 213 -8.43 3.03 20.46
CA LYS A 213 -8.22 2.52 21.82
C LYS A 213 -7.57 3.54 22.75
N THR A 214 -6.67 4.38 22.24
CA THR A 214 -6.06 5.48 23.00
C THR A 214 -7.11 6.52 23.40
N ILE A 215 -7.94 7.00 22.47
CA ILE A 215 -9.02 7.96 22.74
C ILE A 215 -10.01 7.39 23.74
N MET A 216 -10.42 6.12 23.56
CA MET A 216 -11.42 5.50 24.43
C MET A 216 -10.97 5.32 25.88
N THR A 217 -9.66 5.26 26.16
CA THR A 217 -9.16 5.24 27.56
C THR A 217 -9.55 6.47 28.37
N GLN A 218 -9.89 7.57 27.70
CA GLN A 218 -10.32 8.82 28.34
C GLN A 218 -11.84 8.87 28.55
N THR A 219 -12.57 7.82 28.16
CA THR A 219 -14.03 7.74 28.21
C THR A 219 -14.50 6.52 29.01
N VAL A 220 -15.80 6.45 29.32
CA VAL A 220 -16.38 5.26 29.97
C VAL A 220 -16.36 4.10 28.97
N GLU A 221 -15.59 3.04 29.26
CA GLU A 221 -15.44 1.91 28.35
C GLU A 221 -16.73 1.08 28.31
N VAL A 222 -17.43 1.14 27.18
CA VAL A 222 -18.50 0.20 26.83
C VAL A 222 -17.86 -0.97 26.09
N PRO A 223 -18.22 -2.23 26.40
CA PRO A 223 -17.69 -3.39 25.67
C PRO A 223 -17.98 -3.29 24.18
N GLU A 224 -16.95 -3.43 23.35
CA GLU A 224 -17.06 -3.36 21.89
C GLU A 224 -16.11 -4.38 21.24
N ASN A 225 -16.60 -5.04 20.18
CA ASN A 225 -15.79 -5.90 19.32
C ASN A 225 -15.01 -5.04 18.31
N HIS A 226 -13.86 -5.52 17.85
CA HIS A 226 -13.04 -4.73 16.92
C HIS A 226 -12.57 -5.58 15.74
N VAL A 227 -12.49 -4.96 14.58
CA VAL A 227 -11.88 -5.53 13.38
C VAL A 227 -10.87 -4.57 12.80
N VAL A 228 -9.65 -5.04 12.58
CA VAL A 228 -8.65 -4.33 11.76
C VAL A 228 -8.59 -5.03 10.42
N LEU A 229 -8.99 -4.34 9.35
CA LEU A 229 -9.06 -4.91 8.01
C LEU A 229 -7.68 -5.25 7.47
N ASN A 230 -6.64 -4.52 7.88
CA ASN A 230 -5.26 -4.64 7.40
C ASN A 230 -5.08 -4.27 5.90
N SER A 231 -6.18 -4.03 5.20
CA SER A 231 -6.32 -3.49 3.85
C SER A 231 -7.81 -3.40 3.54
N ILE A 232 -8.25 -2.31 2.91
CA ILE A 232 -9.65 -2.17 2.46
C ILE A 232 -10.12 -3.34 1.59
N SER A 233 -9.20 -4.00 0.87
CA SER A 233 -9.50 -5.17 0.04
C SER A 233 -9.99 -6.40 0.83
N LEU A 234 -9.83 -6.41 2.16
CA LEU A 234 -10.27 -7.50 3.04
C LEU A 234 -11.65 -7.24 3.66
N PHE A 235 -12.32 -6.14 3.30
CA PHE A 235 -13.65 -5.83 3.83
C PHE A 235 -14.65 -6.98 3.65
N GLU A 236 -14.80 -7.49 2.42
CA GLU A 236 -15.72 -8.62 2.15
C GLU A 236 -15.39 -9.87 2.97
N ARG A 237 -14.12 -10.12 3.27
CA ARG A 237 -13.71 -11.23 4.12
C ARG A 237 -14.14 -11.04 5.57
N SER A 238 -14.22 -9.82 6.07
CA SER A 238 -14.65 -9.51 7.44
C SER A 238 -16.16 -9.65 7.66
N ARG A 239 -16.97 -9.54 6.60
CA ARG A 239 -18.44 -9.50 6.70
C ARG A 239 -19.08 -10.63 7.50
N PRO A 240 -18.66 -11.91 7.38
CA PRO A 240 -19.24 -13.00 8.18
C PRO A 240 -19.09 -12.81 9.70
N PHE A 241 -18.07 -12.06 10.14
CA PHE A 241 -17.92 -11.65 11.53
C PHE A 241 -18.77 -10.41 11.82
N LEU A 242 -18.70 -9.38 10.96
CA LEU A 242 -19.42 -8.12 11.15
C LEU A 242 -20.94 -8.31 11.26
N GLU A 243 -21.55 -9.11 10.38
CA GLU A 243 -23.01 -9.21 10.24
C GLU A 243 -23.70 -9.91 11.43
N ARG A 244 -22.93 -10.48 12.37
CA ARG A 244 -23.40 -11.03 13.65
C ARG A 244 -23.79 -9.94 14.65
N HIS A 245 -23.32 -8.72 14.44
CA HIS A 245 -23.49 -7.60 15.35
C HIS A 245 -24.78 -6.83 15.04
N GLU A 246 -25.30 -6.10 16.02
CA GLU A 246 -26.45 -5.23 15.89
C GLU A 246 -26.04 -3.88 15.29
N GLN A 247 -24.84 -3.40 15.65
CA GLN A 247 -24.29 -2.14 15.17
C GLN A 247 -22.85 -2.32 14.69
N ILE A 248 -22.54 -1.79 13.51
CA ILE A 248 -21.23 -1.87 12.85
C ILE A 248 -20.76 -0.45 12.53
N ASN A 249 -19.72 0.02 13.23
CA ASN A 249 -19.16 1.36 13.05
C ASN A 249 -17.91 1.30 12.16
N LEU A 250 -17.91 2.03 11.05
CA LEU A 250 -16.84 2.04 10.06
C LEU A 250 -15.94 3.27 10.24
N TYR A 251 -14.71 3.04 10.73
CA TYR A 251 -13.63 4.02 10.83
C TYR A 251 -12.61 3.75 9.70
N LEU A 252 -13.07 3.94 8.46
CA LEU A 252 -12.27 3.73 7.25
C LEU A 252 -11.62 5.03 6.76
N ASP A 253 -10.55 4.92 5.98
CA ASP A 253 -9.88 6.09 5.42
C ASP A 253 -10.87 6.93 4.59
N ARG A 254 -10.76 8.26 4.69
CA ARG A 254 -11.54 9.23 3.92
C ARG A 254 -10.98 9.44 2.52
N ASP A 255 -10.26 8.45 2.00
CA ASP A 255 -9.84 8.41 0.62
C ASP A 255 -10.99 7.89 -0.29
N LYS A 256 -10.74 7.87 -1.61
CA LYS A 256 -11.75 7.42 -2.56
C LYS A 256 -12.17 5.95 -2.34
N ALA A 257 -11.29 5.09 -1.84
CA ALA A 257 -11.56 3.68 -1.64
C ALA A 257 -12.38 3.45 -0.37
N GLY A 258 -11.99 4.04 0.75
CA GLY A 258 -12.72 3.95 2.01
C GLY A 258 -14.11 4.58 1.93
N ILE A 259 -14.25 5.77 1.33
CA ILE A 259 -15.57 6.42 1.12
C ILE A 259 -16.50 5.51 0.31
N ARG A 260 -16.02 4.91 -0.78
CA ARG A 260 -16.82 3.98 -1.60
C ARG A 260 -17.18 2.73 -0.81
N CYS A 261 -16.26 2.20 -0.02
CA CYS A 261 -16.51 1.02 0.81
C CYS A 261 -17.59 1.30 1.86
N SER A 262 -17.50 2.42 2.60
CA SER A 262 -18.52 2.85 3.55
C SER A 262 -19.89 3.02 2.89
N ALA A 263 -19.94 3.69 1.72
CA ALA A 263 -21.19 3.86 0.99
C ALA A 263 -21.80 2.53 0.53
N ALA A 264 -20.98 1.61 0.02
CA ALA A 264 -21.43 0.28 -0.38
C ALA A 264 -21.94 -0.55 0.81
N ALA A 265 -21.24 -0.51 1.94
CA ALA A 265 -21.64 -1.21 3.16
C ALA A 265 -22.99 -0.71 3.70
N LYS A 266 -23.18 0.62 3.72
CA LYS A 266 -24.45 1.25 4.12
C LYS A 266 -25.62 0.88 3.20
N ALA A 267 -25.36 0.65 1.92
CA ALA A 267 -26.38 0.20 0.98
C ALA A 267 -26.79 -1.27 1.21
N ILE A 268 -25.98 -2.07 1.90
CA ILE A 268 -26.27 -3.48 2.21
C ILE A 268 -27.20 -3.61 3.42
N SER A 269 -26.97 -2.82 4.47
CA SER A 269 -27.74 -2.91 5.73
C SER A 269 -27.64 -1.62 6.54
N GLU A 270 -28.73 -1.25 7.21
CA GLU A 270 -28.78 -0.11 8.14
C GLU A 270 -27.91 -0.29 9.38
N LYS A 271 -27.41 -1.51 9.63
CA LYS A 271 -26.46 -1.79 10.73
C LYS A 271 -25.11 -1.09 10.54
N TYR A 272 -24.72 -0.80 9.29
CA TYR A 272 -23.46 -0.14 8.97
C TYR A 272 -23.57 1.37 9.14
N ASN A 273 -22.69 1.93 9.95
CA ASN A 273 -22.60 3.36 10.23
C ASN A 273 -21.25 3.87 9.78
N ASP A 274 -21.24 4.95 8.99
CA ASP A 274 -20.01 5.63 8.63
C ASP A 274 -19.59 6.55 9.78
N ALA A 275 -18.61 6.09 10.57
CA ALA A 275 -18.07 6.83 11.70
C ALA A 275 -16.93 7.78 11.28
N SER A 276 -16.55 7.80 10.00
CA SER A 276 -15.44 8.63 9.51
C SER A 276 -15.69 10.13 9.61
N LEU A 277 -16.94 10.56 9.83
CA LEU A 277 -17.27 11.96 10.11
C LEU A 277 -16.58 12.50 11.38
N LEU A 278 -16.19 11.62 12.31
CA LEU A 278 -15.45 12.00 13.52
C LEU A 278 -14.14 12.76 13.19
N TYR A 279 -13.48 12.38 12.11
CA TYR A 279 -12.21 12.95 11.66
C TYR A 279 -12.37 13.63 10.30
N ASP A 280 -13.48 14.35 10.09
CA ASP A 280 -13.66 15.16 8.91
C ASP A 280 -12.52 16.19 8.75
N GLY A 281 -12.04 16.37 7.52
CA GLY A 281 -10.84 17.15 7.22
C GLY A 281 -9.51 16.39 7.32
N PHE A 282 -9.50 15.13 7.80
CA PHE A 282 -8.31 14.29 7.87
C PHE A 282 -8.49 13.00 7.06
N ASN A 283 -7.39 12.38 6.61
CA ASN A 283 -7.50 11.14 5.83
C ASN A 283 -7.89 9.95 6.71
N ASP A 284 -7.28 9.81 7.87
CA ASP A 284 -7.51 8.66 8.76
C ASP A 284 -7.61 9.11 10.23
N LEU A 285 -8.02 8.17 11.09
CA LEU A 285 -8.30 8.46 12.50
C LEU A 285 -7.01 8.82 13.25
N ASN A 286 -5.88 8.22 12.87
CA ASN A 286 -4.61 8.48 13.53
C ASN A 286 -4.04 9.86 13.17
N ASP A 287 -4.17 10.29 11.93
CA ASP A 287 -3.79 11.64 11.50
C ASP A 287 -4.62 12.70 12.23
N TRP A 288 -5.92 12.46 12.45
CA TRP A 288 -6.74 13.33 13.28
C TRP A 288 -6.26 13.38 14.74
N LEU A 289 -6.01 12.22 15.38
CA LEU A 289 -5.51 12.17 16.75
C LEU A 289 -4.21 12.97 16.92
N ILE A 290 -3.29 12.87 15.97
CA ILE A 290 -2.02 13.62 15.97
C ILE A 290 -2.26 15.13 15.89
N SER A 291 -3.31 15.56 15.20
CA SER A 291 -3.62 16.99 15.05
C SER A 291 -4.22 17.65 16.29
N ILE A 292 -4.81 16.87 17.19
CA ILE A 292 -5.54 17.37 18.37
C ILE A 292 -4.82 17.09 19.70
N THR A 293 -3.63 16.48 19.66
CA THR A 293 -2.79 16.16 20.83
C THR A 293 -1.61 17.11 20.91
#